data_AF-A0A2S6FGY7-F1
#
_entry.id   AF-A0A2S6FGY7-F1
#
_cell.length_a   1.000
_cell.length_b   1.000
_cell.length_c   1.000
_cell.angle_alpha   90.00
_cell.angle_beta   90.00
_cell.angle_gamma   90.00
#
_symmetry.space_group_name_H-M   'P 1'
#
loop_
_entity.id
_entity.type
_entity.pdbx_description
1 polymer ?
#
loop_
_entity_poly.entity_id
_entity_poly.type
_entity_poly.pdbx_seq_one_letter_code
_entity_poly.pdbx_strand_id
1 'polypeptide(L)'
;MSRTCRMSFELLATDGKARRGRLTFPRGTVETPAFMPVGTYGTVKGMLPRDIEATGAEIILGNTFHLWLRPGTEVIKKHGDLHDFMQWKGPILTDSGGFQVFSLGAMRKIKEEGVTFASPVDGAKVFMGPEESMQVQRDLGSDIVMIFDECTPYPADEDVARISMELSLRWAKRSKEAHGDNTAALFGIVQGGMHQDLRMRSLEGLDKIGFDGLAIGGLSVGEPKHEMIKVLDYLPGMMPADKPRYLMGVGKPEDLVEGVRRGVDMFDCVMPTRNARNGHLFIDTGVLKIRNAFHRHDDSPLDPTCDCYTCQNFSRAYLHHLDKCGEMLGSMLNTIHNLRHYQVLMAGLREAIQQGTLAAFVDAFYAKRGLPVPPLD
;
A
#
# COMPACT_ATOMS: atom_id res chain seq x y z
N MET A 1 -13.87 -20.08 20.94
CA MET A 1 -14.73 -20.05 19.73
C MET A 1 -13.80 -19.91 18.53
N SER A 2 -13.94 -20.72 17.48
CA SER A 2 -13.12 -20.54 16.27
C SER A 2 -13.53 -19.24 15.58
N ARG A 3 -12.61 -18.28 15.49
CA ARG A 3 -12.80 -17.04 14.73
C ARG A 3 -13.06 -17.37 13.26
N THR A 4 -14.15 -16.86 12.68
CA THR A 4 -14.39 -16.90 11.24
C THR A 4 -14.07 -15.52 10.66
N CYS A 5 -13.10 -15.47 9.75
CA CYS A 5 -12.74 -14.25 9.03
C CYS A 5 -13.91 -13.82 8.12
N ARG A 6 -14.27 -12.53 8.13
CA ARG A 6 -15.30 -11.96 7.24
C ARG A 6 -14.81 -11.69 5.81
N MET A 7 -13.52 -11.87 5.56
CA MET A 7 -12.89 -11.75 4.25
C MET A 7 -12.69 -13.14 3.64
N SER A 8 -13.01 -13.28 2.35
CA SER A 8 -12.62 -14.44 1.54
C SER A 8 -11.81 -14.00 0.33
N PHE A 9 -10.82 -14.82 -0.05
CA PHE A 9 -10.04 -14.63 -1.27
C PHE A 9 -10.38 -15.73 -2.29
N GLU A 10 -10.65 -15.31 -3.53
CA GLU A 10 -10.87 -16.20 -4.67
C GLU A 10 -9.81 -15.95 -5.74
N LEU A 11 -9.12 -17.00 -6.19
CA LEU A 11 -8.24 -16.95 -7.35
C LEU A 11 -9.06 -17.25 -8.62
N LEU A 12 -9.17 -16.27 -9.51
CA LEU A 12 -10.03 -16.33 -10.69
C LEU A 12 -9.27 -16.77 -11.95
N ALA A 13 -8.06 -16.26 -12.15
CA ALA A 13 -7.21 -16.60 -13.30
C ALA A 13 -5.72 -16.39 -12.98
N THR A 14 -4.86 -17.00 -13.80
CA THR A 14 -3.41 -16.84 -13.73
C THR A 14 -2.82 -16.72 -15.13
N ASP A 15 -1.78 -15.91 -15.27
CA ASP A 15 -0.94 -15.84 -16.47
C ASP A 15 0.53 -15.83 -16.01
N GLY A 16 1.22 -16.95 -16.20
CA GLY A 16 2.51 -17.21 -15.56
C GLY A 16 2.41 -17.18 -14.03
N LYS A 17 3.26 -16.36 -13.38
CA LYS A 17 3.24 -16.14 -11.91
C LYS A 17 2.17 -15.14 -11.47
N ALA A 18 1.61 -14.35 -12.40
CA ALA A 18 0.65 -13.31 -12.09
C ALA A 18 -0.74 -13.89 -11.80
N ARG A 19 -1.48 -13.21 -10.92
CA ARG A 19 -2.74 -13.69 -10.38
C ARG A 19 -3.84 -12.63 -10.55
N ARG A 20 -4.99 -13.07 -11.03
CA ARG A 20 -6.25 -12.33 -11.00
C ARG A 20 -7.09 -12.94 -9.88
N GLY A 21 -7.43 -12.15 -8.87
CA GLY A 21 -8.24 -12.64 -7.76
C GLY A 21 -9.24 -11.60 -7.26
N ARG A 22 -10.06 -12.00 -6.29
CA ARG A 22 -11.07 -11.15 -5.67
C ARG A 22 -11.07 -11.36 -4.17
N LEU A 23 -11.00 -10.26 -3.43
CA LEU A 23 -11.32 -10.23 -2.00
C LEU A 23 -12.78 -9.84 -1.84
N THR A 24 -13.52 -10.57 -1.02
CA THR A 24 -14.92 -10.25 -0.69
C THR A 24 -15.05 -9.92 0.78
N PHE A 25 -15.70 -8.80 1.08
CA PHE A 25 -16.00 -8.31 2.42
C PHE A 25 -17.51 -8.00 2.53
N PRO A 26 -18.06 -7.85 3.75
CA PRO A 26 -19.42 -7.36 3.92
C PRO A 26 -19.64 -5.96 3.31
N ARG A 27 -18.57 -5.15 3.20
CA ARG A 27 -18.60 -3.77 2.68
C ARG A 27 -18.30 -3.67 1.18
N GLY A 28 -18.11 -4.79 0.47
CA GLY A 28 -17.85 -4.79 -0.97
C GLY A 28 -16.74 -5.75 -1.38
N THR A 29 -16.38 -5.68 -2.66
CA THR A 29 -15.32 -6.52 -3.26
C THR A 29 -14.10 -5.67 -3.60
N VAL A 30 -12.93 -6.31 -3.63
CA VAL A 30 -11.68 -5.73 -4.13
C VAL A 30 -11.08 -6.67 -5.15
N GLU A 31 -10.89 -6.18 -6.36
CA GLU A 31 -10.31 -6.90 -7.48
C GLU A 31 -8.79 -6.81 -7.44
N THR A 32 -8.10 -7.96 -7.43
CA THR A 32 -6.63 -8.05 -7.43
C THR A 32 -6.09 -8.38 -8.82
N PRO A 33 -4.97 -7.77 -9.27
CA PRO A 33 -4.10 -6.86 -8.50
C PRO A 33 -4.73 -5.51 -8.15
N ALA A 34 -4.50 -5.05 -6.92
CA ALA A 34 -5.14 -3.86 -6.33
C ALA A 34 -4.10 -2.82 -5.88
N PHE A 35 -4.39 -1.55 -6.13
CA PHE A 35 -3.62 -0.43 -5.58
C PHE A 35 -4.48 0.36 -4.57
N MET A 36 -3.96 0.52 -3.35
CA MET A 36 -4.65 1.16 -2.23
C MET A 36 -4.18 2.62 -2.07
N PRO A 37 -5.04 3.63 -2.32
CA PRO A 37 -4.74 5.02 -1.98
C PRO A 37 -4.53 5.17 -0.46
N VAL A 38 -3.46 5.88 -0.07
CA VAL A 38 -3.07 6.02 1.33
C VAL A 38 -3.71 7.25 1.99
N GLY A 39 -4.48 7.00 3.04
CA GLY A 39 -5.14 7.98 3.92
C GLY A 39 -4.42 8.14 5.26
N THR A 40 -3.55 9.15 5.37
CA THR A 40 -2.68 9.34 6.54
C THR A 40 -3.42 9.78 7.81
N TYR A 41 -4.41 10.67 7.69
CA TYR A 41 -5.15 11.22 8.85
C TYR A 41 -6.65 10.99 8.69
N GLY A 42 -7.04 9.80 8.22
CA GLY A 42 -8.45 9.52 7.88
C GLY A 42 -8.91 10.27 6.63
N THR A 43 -7.97 10.61 5.74
CA THR A 43 -8.25 11.25 4.45
C THR A 43 -7.11 10.97 3.47
N VAL A 44 -7.48 10.55 2.25
CA VAL A 44 -6.56 10.57 1.11
C VAL A 44 -6.37 12.03 0.71
N LYS A 45 -5.15 12.53 0.87
CA LYS A 45 -4.87 13.99 0.81
C LYS A 45 -5.35 14.60 -0.50
N GLY A 46 -6.26 15.58 -0.40
CA GLY A 46 -6.78 16.33 -1.54
C GLY A 46 -7.97 15.66 -2.25
N MET A 47 -8.60 14.66 -1.64
CA MET A 47 -9.69 13.90 -2.24
C MET A 47 -10.90 13.83 -1.31
N LEU A 48 -12.10 13.99 -1.88
CA LEU A 48 -13.34 13.56 -1.23
C LEU A 48 -13.53 12.05 -1.44
N PRO A 49 -14.22 11.33 -0.53
CA PRO A 49 -14.50 9.90 -0.70
C PRO A 49 -15.12 9.54 -2.05
N ARG A 50 -16.11 10.31 -2.51
CA ARG A 50 -16.73 10.13 -3.85
C ARG A 50 -15.72 10.24 -5.00
N ASP A 51 -14.70 11.08 -4.87
CA ASP A 51 -13.70 11.29 -5.92
C ASP A 51 -12.68 10.14 -5.90
N ILE A 52 -12.43 9.53 -4.72
CA ILE A 52 -11.65 8.30 -4.59
C ILE A 52 -12.39 7.15 -5.28
N GLU A 53 -13.69 6.99 -5.02
CA GLU A 53 -14.54 5.98 -5.68
C GLU A 53 -14.54 6.18 -7.21
N ALA A 54 -14.68 7.43 -7.67
CA ALA A 54 -14.65 7.75 -9.10
C ALA A 54 -13.31 7.45 -9.78
N THR A 55 -12.19 7.34 -9.02
CA THR A 55 -10.93 6.86 -9.60
C THR A 55 -10.95 5.37 -9.93
N GLY A 56 -11.87 4.60 -9.34
CA GLY A 56 -11.93 3.13 -9.42
C GLY A 56 -11.23 2.42 -8.26
N ALA A 57 -10.87 3.13 -7.20
CA ALA A 57 -10.32 2.50 -6.00
C ALA A 57 -11.45 1.77 -5.25
N GLU A 58 -11.20 0.51 -4.88
CA GLU A 58 -12.15 -0.34 -4.15
C GLU A 58 -11.79 -0.49 -2.67
N ILE A 59 -10.57 -0.11 -2.29
CA ILE A 59 -10.02 -0.19 -0.94
C ILE A 59 -9.02 0.94 -0.73
N ILE A 60 -8.90 1.42 0.51
CA ILE A 60 -7.90 2.41 0.91
C ILE A 60 -7.06 1.90 2.08
N LEU A 61 -5.89 2.50 2.26
CA LEU A 61 -5.04 2.27 3.44
C LEU A 61 -5.21 3.40 4.45
N GLY A 62 -5.60 3.06 5.69
CA GLY A 62 -5.59 3.97 6.84
C GLY A 62 -4.29 3.86 7.63
N ASN A 63 -3.71 4.98 8.02
CA ASN A 63 -2.50 4.97 8.86
C ASN A 63 -2.83 4.97 10.35
N THR A 64 -2.56 3.87 11.02
CA THR A 64 -2.89 3.67 12.44
C THR A 64 -2.13 4.61 13.35
N PHE A 65 -0.83 4.79 13.10
CA PHE A 65 0.03 5.63 13.92
C PHE A 65 -0.49 7.06 14.03
N HIS A 66 -0.86 7.66 12.90
CA HIS A 66 -1.35 9.03 12.87
C HIS A 66 -2.75 9.16 13.45
N LEU A 67 -3.67 8.24 13.13
CA LEU A 67 -5.05 8.28 13.63
C LEU A 67 -5.15 8.07 15.14
N TRP A 68 -4.30 7.20 15.68
CA TRP A 68 -4.19 6.96 17.11
C TRP A 68 -3.69 8.18 17.88
N LEU A 69 -2.70 8.90 17.36
CA LEU A 69 -2.18 10.09 18.01
C LEU A 69 -3.09 11.31 17.81
N ARG A 70 -3.75 11.40 16.64
CA ARG A 70 -4.67 12.49 16.32
C ARG A 70 -5.68 12.05 15.25
N PRO A 71 -6.99 12.04 15.57
CA PRO A 71 -7.62 12.61 16.76
C PRO A 71 -7.65 11.68 17.99
N GLY A 72 -7.16 10.46 17.86
CA GLY A 72 -7.35 9.40 18.86
C GLY A 72 -8.57 8.54 18.56
N THR A 73 -8.48 7.24 18.90
CA THR A 73 -9.54 6.26 18.63
C THR A 73 -10.84 6.58 19.36
N GLU A 74 -10.79 7.16 20.55
CA GLU A 74 -11.99 7.55 21.31
C GLU A 74 -12.84 8.61 20.58
N VAL A 75 -12.23 9.51 19.81
CA VAL A 75 -12.97 10.48 19.00
C VAL A 75 -13.62 9.78 17.81
N ILE A 76 -12.90 8.87 17.16
CA ILE A 76 -13.39 8.12 16.00
C ILE A 76 -14.57 7.22 16.41
N LYS A 77 -14.45 6.49 17.53
CA LYS A 77 -15.50 5.61 18.07
C LYS A 77 -16.81 6.33 18.38
N LYS A 78 -16.74 7.59 18.81
CA LYS A 78 -17.95 8.42 19.02
C LYS A 78 -18.76 8.65 17.74
N HIS A 79 -18.14 8.44 16.57
CA HIS A 79 -18.77 8.58 15.26
C HIS A 79 -19.06 7.23 14.60
N GLY A 80 -18.89 6.10 15.31
CA GLY A 80 -18.95 4.76 14.75
C GLY A 80 -17.55 4.16 14.66
N ASP A 81 -17.03 4.05 13.45
CA ASP A 81 -15.66 3.62 13.16
C ASP A 81 -14.96 4.60 12.20
N LEU A 82 -13.79 4.22 11.66
CA LEU A 82 -13.09 5.06 10.70
C LEU A 82 -13.91 5.28 9.41
N HIS A 83 -14.65 4.27 8.95
CA HIS A 83 -15.50 4.36 7.76
C HIS A 83 -16.57 5.45 7.92
N ASP A 84 -17.24 5.46 9.07
CA ASP A 84 -18.25 6.48 9.40
C ASP A 84 -17.62 7.85 9.61
N PHE A 85 -16.45 7.92 10.25
CA PHE A 85 -15.76 9.18 10.51
C PHE A 85 -15.30 9.87 9.22
N MET A 86 -14.76 9.11 8.24
CA MET A 86 -14.25 9.66 6.99
C MET A 86 -15.21 9.55 5.80
N GLN A 87 -16.39 8.96 6.01
CA GLN A 87 -17.41 8.69 4.98
C GLN A 87 -16.90 7.86 3.80
N TRP A 88 -16.04 6.88 4.06
CA TRP A 88 -15.62 5.87 3.09
C TRP A 88 -16.43 4.59 3.29
N LYS A 89 -17.09 4.09 2.25
CA LYS A 89 -18.01 2.94 2.38
C LYS A 89 -17.38 1.60 1.98
N GLY A 90 -16.26 1.62 1.25
CA GLY A 90 -15.53 0.41 0.88
C GLY A 90 -14.63 -0.13 2.00
N PRO A 91 -13.94 -1.26 1.76
CA PRO A 91 -12.94 -1.80 2.68
C PRO A 91 -11.81 -0.84 3.04
N ILE A 92 -11.28 -0.98 4.26
CA ILE A 92 -10.06 -0.30 4.75
C ILE A 92 -9.04 -1.33 5.23
N LEU A 93 -7.81 -1.22 4.75
CA LEU A 93 -6.64 -1.84 5.37
C LEU A 93 -5.98 -0.82 6.31
N THR A 94 -5.65 -1.21 7.53
CA THR A 94 -4.81 -0.37 8.41
C THR A 94 -3.41 -0.91 8.54
N ASP A 95 -2.40 -0.05 8.42
CA ASP A 95 -1.04 -0.43 8.80
C ASP A 95 -0.92 -0.62 10.33
N SER A 96 0.15 -1.24 10.79
CA SER A 96 0.35 -1.49 12.23
C SER A 96 0.94 -0.31 12.99
N GLY A 97 1.46 0.69 12.26
CA GLY A 97 2.28 1.78 12.77
C GLY A 97 3.77 1.45 12.94
N GLY A 98 4.19 0.19 12.70
CA GLY A 98 5.58 -0.26 12.87
C GLY A 98 6.57 0.52 11.99
N PHE A 99 6.23 0.78 10.73
CA PHE A 99 7.07 1.56 9.83
C PHE A 99 7.20 3.04 10.24
N GLN A 100 6.14 3.67 10.74
CA GLN A 100 6.19 5.07 11.18
C GLN A 100 7.04 5.19 12.43
N VAL A 101 6.91 4.26 13.37
CA VAL A 101 7.83 4.12 14.50
C VAL A 101 9.26 3.91 13.99
N PHE A 102 9.47 3.07 12.97
CA PHE A 102 10.77 2.91 12.31
C PHE A 102 11.30 4.23 11.70
N SER A 103 10.45 5.07 11.15
CA SER A 103 10.87 6.35 10.55
C SER A 103 11.31 7.41 11.56
N LEU A 104 10.98 7.25 12.86
CA LEU A 104 11.40 8.17 13.93
C LEU A 104 12.88 8.06 14.31
N GLY A 105 13.62 7.07 13.79
CA GLY A 105 15.05 6.91 14.03
C GLY A 105 15.43 6.84 15.51
N ALA A 106 16.39 7.67 15.94
CA ALA A 106 16.93 7.68 17.32
C ALA A 106 15.91 8.08 18.42
N MET A 107 14.73 8.57 18.04
CA MET A 107 13.68 8.97 18.99
C MET A 107 12.87 7.79 19.55
N ARG A 108 13.18 6.55 19.15
CA ARG A 108 12.51 5.34 19.63
C ARG A 108 13.43 4.44 20.46
N LYS A 109 12.83 3.66 21.35
CA LYS A 109 13.48 2.55 22.06
C LYS A 109 12.70 1.27 21.83
N ILE A 110 13.27 0.35 21.07
CA ILE A 110 12.70 -0.97 20.80
C ILE A 110 13.11 -1.91 21.94
N LYS A 111 12.15 -2.70 22.44
CA LYS A 111 12.34 -3.79 23.39
C LYS A 111 11.43 -4.97 23.01
N GLU A 112 11.57 -6.09 23.69
CA GLU A 112 10.70 -7.26 23.48
C GLU A 112 9.21 -6.90 23.65
N GLU A 113 8.87 -6.01 24.59
CA GLU A 113 7.47 -5.66 24.87
C GLU A 113 6.84 -4.82 23.75
N GLY A 114 7.64 -4.03 23.03
CA GLY A 114 7.16 -3.07 22.04
C GLY A 114 8.11 -1.89 21.90
N VAL A 115 7.57 -0.74 21.48
CA VAL A 115 8.35 0.46 21.23
C VAL A 115 7.84 1.65 22.02
N THR A 116 8.77 2.34 22.68
CA THR A 116 8.49 3.62 23.34
C THR A 116 9.10 4.77 22.54
N PHE A 117 8.33 5.84 22.33
CA PHE A 117 8.79 7.03 21.58
C PHE A 117 8.10 8.31 22.08
N ALA A 118 8.62 9.46 21.65
CA ALA A 118 7.95 10.75 21.85
C ALA A 118 6.97 11.00 20.70
N SER A 119 5.72 11.30 21.04
CA SER A 119 4.68 11.66 20.09
C SER A 119 5.11 12.87 19.26
N PRO A 120 5.08 12.78 17.91
CA PRO A 120 5.39 13.93 17.05
C PRO A 120 4.31 15.02 17.09
N VAL A 121 3.17 14.79 17.76
CA VAL A 121 2.07 15.75 17.87
C VAL A 121 2.30 16.74 19.02
N ASP A 122 2.72 16.25 20.17
CA ASP A 122 2.76 17.00 21.44
C ASP A 122 3.99 16.67 22.32
N GLY A 123 4.86 15.75 21.89
CA GLY A 123 6.04 15.33 22.63
C GLY A 123 5.77 14.36 23.78
N ALA A 124 4.52 13.93 23.99
CA ALA A 124 4.18 12.99 25.04
C ALA A 124 4.89 11.65 24.84
N LYS A 125 5.37 11.03 25.92
CA LYS A 125 5.99 9.71 25.86
C LYS A 125 4.89 8.65 25.72
N VAL A 126 4.92 7.92 24.61
CA VAL A 126 3.90 6.92 24.27
C VAL A 126 4.52 5.55 24.05
N PHE A 127 3.73 4.50 24.24
CA PHE A 127 4.10 3.11 24.05
C PHE A 127 3.19 2.48 22.98
N MET A 128 3.79 1.69 22.09
CA MET A 128 3.09 0.91 21.08
C MET A 128 3.72 -0.49 21.02
N GLY A 129 2.94 -1.52 21.35
CA GLY A 129 3.29 -2.92 21.16
C GLY A 129 2.25 -3.65 20.28
N PRO A 130 2.41 -4.97 20.11
CA PRO A 130 1.46 -5.82 19.40
C PRO A 130 0.02 -5.66 19.88
N GLU A 131 -0.20 -5.69 21.19
CA GLU A 131 -1.53 -5.64 21.80
C GLU A 131 -2.18 -4.27 21.59
N GLU A 132 -1.45 -3.17 21.80
CA GLU A 132 -1.94 -1.82 21.56
C GLU A 132 -2.27 -1.60 20.08
N SER A 133 -1.41 -2.07 19.16
CA SER A 133 -1.66 -1.96 17.72
C SER A 133 -2.94 -2.71 17.31
N MET A 134 -3.17 -3.92 17.83
CA MET A 134 -4.39 -4.67 17.56
C MET A 134 -5.63 -3.98 18.12
N GLN A 135 -5.53 -3.41 19.33
CA GLN A 135 -6.64 -2.69 19.94
C GLN A 135 -7.00 -1.42 19.16
N VAL A 136 -5.99 -0.64 18.74
CA VAL A 136 -6.22 0.57 17.93
C VAL A 136 -6.85 0.21 16.59
N GLN A 137 -6.34 -0.79 15.88
CA GLN A 137 -6.91 -1.20 14.59
C GLN A 137 -8.34 -1.76 14.74
N ARG A 138 -8.64 -2.46 15.84
CA ARG A 138 -10.02 -2.87 16.19
C ARG A 138 -10.92 -1.66 16.39
N ASP A 139 -10.48 -0.67 17.15
CA ASP A 139 -11.22 0.56 17.42
C ASP A 139 -11.43 1.43 16.17
N LEU A 140 -10.53 1.35 15.19
CA LEU A 140 -10.68 1.99 13.89
C LEU A 140 -11.67 1.24 12.97
N GLY A 141 -12.05 0.00 13.28
CA GLY A 141 -13.03 -0.78 12.52
C GLY A 141 -12.50 -1.38 11.20
N SER A 142 -11.18 -1.55 11.07
CA SER A 142 -10.52 -2.02 9.85
C SER A 142 -11.07 -3.34 9.30
N ASP A 143 -11.02 -3.50 7.97
CA ASP A 143 -11.40 -4.75 7.29
C ASP A 143 -10.22 -5.70 7.14
N ILE A 144 -9.02 -5.15 6.93
CA ILE A 144 -7.73 -5.84 7.00
C ILE A 144 -6.85 -5.16 8.06
N VAL A 145 -6.40 -5.96 9.02
CA VAL A 145 -5.51 -5.59 10.12
C VAL A 145 -4.12 -6.14 9.82
N MET A 146 -3.09 -5.32 10.00
CA MET A 146 -1.69 -5.74 9.85
C MET A 146 -1.09 -6.02 11.22
N ILE A 147 -0.39 -7.15 11.40
CA ILE A 147 0.34 -7.42 12.64
C ILE A 147 1.36 -6.31 12.95
N PHE A 148 1.66 -6.10 14.23
CA PHE A 148 2.78 -5.24 14.60
C PHE A 148 4.09 -5.96 14.33
N ASP A 149 5.02 -5.29 13.65
CA ASP A 149 6.30 -5.83 13.22
C ASP A 149 7.44 -4.86 13.47
N GLU A 150 8.67 -5.38 13.40
CA GLU A 150 9.88 -4.58 13.41
C GLU A 150 10.42 -4.50 11.98
N CYS A 151 10.40 -3.29 11.41
CA CYS A 151 10.98 -3.08 10.09
C CYS A 151 12.51 -3.11 10.17
N THR A 152 13.12 -4.11 9.54
CA THR A 152 14.58 -4.21 9.40
C THR A 152 15.12 -3.02 8.57
N PRO A 153 16.16 -2.31 9.04
CA PRO A 153 16.77 -1.23 8.26
C PRO A 153 17.51 -1.75 7.02
N TYR A 154 17.80 -0.84 6.08
CA TYR A 154 18.73 -1.10 4.99
C TYR A 154 19.81 -0.01 4.91
N PRO A 155 21.11 -0.37 4.77
CA PRO A 155 21.64 -1.73 4.81
C PRO A 155 21.60 -2.30 6.25
N ALA A 156 21.50 -3.62 6.37
CA ALA A 156 21.66 -4.35 7.61
C ALA A 156 22.50 -5.60 7.33
N ASP A 157 23.37 -5.98 8.26
CA ASP A 157 24.02 -7.28 8.19
C ASP A 157 23.01 -8.40 8.52
N GLU A 158 23.40 -9.64 8.23
CA GLU A 158 22.55 -10.81 8.40
C GLU A 158 22.11 -11.00 9.85
N ASP A 159 22.99 -10.70 10.82
CA ASP A 159 22.68 -10.85 12.24
C ASP A 159 21.63 -9.83 12.72
N VAL A 160 21.76 -8.58 12.30
CA VAL A 160 20.77 -7.53 12.55
C VAL A 160 19.43 -7.90 11.90
N ALA A 161 19.46 -8.32 10.63
CA ALA A 161 18.25 -8.76 9.93
C ALA A 161 17.60 -9.97 10.58
N ARG A 162 18.39 -10.92 11.09
CA ARG A 162 17.94 -12.11 11.79
C ARG A 162 17.26 -11.75 13.11
N ILE A 163 17.91 -10.94 13.95
CA ILE A 163 17.36 -10.51 15.24
C ILE A 163 16.02 -9.78 15.04
N SER A 164 15.98 -8.87 14.06
CA SER A 164 14.80 -8.08 13.71
C SER A 164 13.63 -8.95 13.22
N MET A 165 13.92 -9.93 12.36
CA MET A 165 12.95 -10.90 11.87
C MET A 165 12.43 -11.81 12.99
N GLU A 166 13.32 -12.31 13.86
CA GLU A 166 12.95 -13.16 15.00
C GLU A 166 12.05 -12.41 16.00
N LEU A 167 12.32 -11.12 16.27
CA LEU A 167 11.44 -10.28 17.08
C LEU A 167 10.08 -10.11 16.42
N SER A 168 10.06 -9.82 15.11
CA SER A 168 8.82 -9.70 14.33
C SER A 168 7.97 -10.97 14.38
N LEU A 169 8.57 -12.17 14.37
CA LEU A 169 7.82 -13.43 14.53
C LEU A 169 7.19 -13.57 15.93
N ARG A 170 7.89 -13.15 16.99
CA ARG A 170 7.32 -13.16 18.35
C ARG A 170 6.18 -12.15 18.48
N TRP A 171 6.32 -10.98 17.87
CA TRP A 171 5.27 -9.96 17.79
C TRP A 171 4.10 -10.39 16.91
N ALA A 172 4.33 -11.15 15.83
CA ALA A 172 3.29 -11.74 15.01
C ALA A 172 2.39 -12.67 15.82
N LYS A 173 2.99 -13.52 16.66
CA LYS A 173 2.26 -14.42 17.56
C LYS A 173 1.42 -13.64 18.57
N ARG A 174 2.01 -12.63 19.24
CA ARG A 174 1.30 -11.75 20.17
C ARG A 174 0.16 -10.98 19.51
N SER A 175 0.39 -10.47 18.30
CA SER A 175 -0.65 -9.81 17.49
C SER A 175 -1.80 -10.77 17.17
N LYS A 176 -1.50 -12.03 16.80
CA LYS A 176 -2.52 -13.06 16.55
C LYS A 176 -3.36 -13.36 17.78
N GLU A 177 -2.72 -13.47 18.94
CA GLU A 177 -3.39 -13.70 20.23
C GLU A 177 -4.27 -12.49 20.62
N ALA A 178 -3.74 -11.27 20.51
CA ALA A 178 -4.46 -10.04 20.82
C ALA A 178 -5.61 -9.72 19.84
N HIS A 179 -5.50 -10.15 18.58
CA HIS A 179 -6.59 -10.05 17.60
C HIS A 179 -7.82 -10.83 18.05
N GLY A 180 -7.62 -11.97 18.73
CA GLY A 180 -8.67 -12.72 19.43
C GLY A 180 -9.85 -13.09 18.55
N ASP A 181 -11.04 -12.59 18.92
CA ASP A 181 -12.32 -12.85 18.25
C ASP A 181 -12.64 -11.88 17.10
N ASN A 182 -11.75 -10.93 16.77
CA ASN A 182 -12.02 -9.95 15.72
C ASN A 182 -12.20 -10.65 14.36
N THR A 183 -13.33 -10.41 13.70
CA THR A 183 -13.66 -11.04 12.42
C THR A 183 -12.96 -10.38 11.21
N ALA A 184 -12.39 -9.18 11.36
CA ALA A 184 -11.55 -8.55 10.35
C ALA A 184 -10.35 -9.42 9.98
N ALA A 185 -9.91 -9.40 8.73
CA ALA A 185 -8.76 -10.18 8.27
C ALA A 185 -7.48 -9.74 9.00
N LEU A 186 -6.59 -10.67 9.32
CA LEU A 186 -5.29 -10.38 9.91
C LEU A 186 -4.18 -10.86 8.98
N PHE A 187 -3.32 -9.95 8.56
CA PHE A 187 -2.20 -10.24 7.67
C PHE A 187 -0.90 -10.32 8.45
N GLY A 188 -0.13 -11.39 8.21
CA GLY A 188 1.26 -11.51 8.67
C GLY A 188 2.20 -10.70 7.78
N ILE A 189 3.38 -10.34 8.27
CA ILE A 189 4.39 -9.56 7.52
C ILE A 189 5.68 -10.37 7.48
N VAL A 190 6.05 -10.84 6.28
CA VAL A 190 7.32 -11.53 6.05
C VAL A 190 8.44 -10.49 6.13
N GLN A 191 9.41 -10.73 7.02
CA GLN A 191 10.63 -9.93 7.21
C GLN A 191 11.88 -10.77 6.88
N GLY A 192 13.07 -10.17 6.96
CA GLY A 192 14.34 -10.87 6.70
C GLY A 192 15.34 -10.12 5.79
N GLY A 193 15.10 -8.83 5.53
CA GLY A 193 15.99 -8.02 4.68
C GLY A 193 16.15 -8.60 3.28
N MET A 194 17.38 -8.62 2.77
CA MET A 194 17.73 -9.16 1.44
C MET A 194 18.23 -10.61 1.49
N HIS A 195 18.08 -11.29 2.64
CA HIS A 195 18.58 -12.64 2.88
C HIS A 195 17.46 -13.66 2.67
N GLN A 196 17.63 -14.51 1.66
CA GLN A 196 16.60 -15.48 1.25
C GLN A 196 16.27 -16.49 2.37
N ASP A 197 17.27 -16.99 3.08
CA ASP A 197 17.10 -17.93 4.19
C ASP A 197 16.29 -17.31 5.34
N LEU A 198 16.55 -16.04 5.68
CA LEU A 198 15.80 -15.32 6.72
C LEU A 198 14.34 -15.15 6.31
N ARG A 199 14.08 -14.81 5.04
CA ARG A 199 12.73 -14.68 4.47
C ARG A 199 11.97 -15.99 4.51
N MET A 200 12.63 -17.11 4.20
CA MET A 200 12.00 -18.44 4.28
C MET A 200 11.65 -18.84 5.71
N ARG A 201 12.55 -18.61 6.66
CA ARG A 201 12.26 -18.86 8.08
C ARG A 201 11.12 -17.98 8.61
N SER A 202 11.04 -16.73 8.15
CA SER A 202 9.93 -15.82 8.46
C SER A 202 8.61 -16.36 7.90
N LEU A 203 8.58 -16.76 6.63
CA LEU A 203 7.40 -17.33 5.98
C LEU A 203 6.92 -18.60 6.69
N GLU A 204 7.82 -19.56 6.97
CA GLU A 204 7.49 -20.79 7.71
C GLU A 204 6.94 -20.50 9.12
N GLY A 205 7.49 -19.51 9.80
CA GLY A 205 7.02 -19.08 11.12
C GLY A 205 5.60 -18.51 11.06
N LEU A 206 5.32 -17.67 10.06
CA LEU A 206 3.99 -17.07 9.86
C LEU A 206 2.95 -18.11 9.43
N ASP A 207 3.32 -19.07 8.58
CA ASP A 207 2.45 -20.17 8.16
C ASP A 207 2.04 -21.06 9.35
N LYS A 208 2.96 -21.34 10.27
CA LYS A 208 2.66 -22.08 11.51
C LYS A 208 1.68 -21.33 12.43
N ILE A 209 1.74 -19.99 12.45
CA ILE A 209 0.82 -19.15 13.23
C ILE A 209 -0.56 -19.06 12.55
N GLY A 210 -0.57 -18.96 11.22
CA GLY A 210 -1.77 -18.90 10.38
C GLY A 210 -2.38 -17.50 10.29
N PHE A 211 -2.41 -16.95 9.07
CA PHE A 211 -2.96 -15.63 8.75
C PHE A 211 -3.94 -15.70 7.56
N ASP A 212 -4.77 -14.66 7.41
CA ASP A 212 -5.77 -14.60 6.33
C ASP A 212 -5.15 -14.06 5.02
N GLY A 213 -3.99 -13.41 5.12
CA GLY A 213 -3.14 -12.96 4.02
C GLY A 213 -1.72 -12.72 4.51
N LEU A 214 -0.79 -12.48 3.60
CA LEU A 214 0.60 -12.25 3.94
C LEU A 214 1.15 -11.07 3.16
N ALA A 215 1.90 -10.23 3.87
CA ALA A 215 2.57 -9.08 3.31
C ALA A 215 4.08 -9.31 3.21
N ILE A 216 4.71 -8.59 2.28
CA ILE A 216 6.15 -8.54 2.07
C ILE A 216 6.63 -7.21 2.62
N GLY A 217 7.18 -7.24 3.84
CA GLY A 217 7.71 -6.06 4.54
C GLY A 217 9.21 -5.85 4.30
N GLY A 218 9.74 -4.71 4.76
CA GLY A 218 11.17 -4.44 4.73
C GLY A 218 11.76 -4.32 3.31
N LEU A 219 10.94 -3.97 2.33
CA LEU A 219 11.32 -3.59 0.97
C LEU A 219 10.91 -2.13 0.73
N SER A 220 11.53 -1.48 -0.25
CA SER A 220 11.47 -0.04 -0.53
C SER A 220 11.84 0.84 0.68
N VAL A 221 12.83 0.38 1.44
CA VAL A 221 13.37 1.07 2.62
C VAL A 221 14.72 1.74 2.37
N GLY A 222 15.25 1.61 1.15
CA GLY A 222 16.48 2.25 0.70
C GLY A 222 17.34 1.38 -0.21
N GLU A 223 16.94 0.12 -0.42
CA GLU A 223 17.68 -0.84 -1.22
C GLU A 223 17.68 -0.50 -2.72
N PRO A 224 18.73 -0.92 -3.46
CA PRO A 224 18.72 -0.87 -4.91
C PRO A 224 17.55 -1.68 -5.49
N LYS A 225 16.95 -1.17 -6.56
CA LYS A 225 15.81 -1.80 -7.25
C LYS A 225 16.04 -3.28 -7.59
N HIS A 226 17.25 -3.66 -7.99
CA HIS A 226 17.57 -5.03 -8.36
C HIS A 226 17.58 -6.00 -7.16
N GLU A 227 17.85 -5.53 -5.93
CA GLU A 227 17.76 -6.36 -4.73
C GLU A 227 16.31 -6.62 -4.34
N MET A 228 15.45 -5.60 -4.44
CA MET A 228 14.01 -5.77 -4.28
C MET A 228 13.47 -6.81 -5.27
N ILE A 229 13.88 -6.72 -6.55
CA ILE A 229 13.46 -7.66 -7.60
C ILE A 229 13.89 -9.09 -7.27
N LYS A 230 15.15 -9.31 -6.82
CA LYS A 230 15.61 -10.65 -6.39
C LYS A 230 14.73 -11.26 -5.30
N VAL A 231 14.27 -10.47 -4.33
CA VAL A 231 13.34 -10.94 -3.30
C VAL A 231 12.00 -11.34 -3.92
N LEU A 232 11.49 -10.54 -4.84
CA LEU A 232 10.23 -10.81 -5.54
C LEU A 232 10.33 -11.99 -6.53
N ASP A 233 11.51 -12.37 -7.01
CA ASP A 233 11.67 -13.50 -7.94
C ASP A 233 11.34 -14.86 -7.28
N TYR A 234 11.64 -15.02 -5.98
CA TYR A 234 11.39 -16.27 -5.25
C TYR A 234 10.22 -16.18 -4.27
N LEU A 235 10.09 -15.09 -3.49
CA LEU A 235 9.25 -15.10 -2.29
C LEU A 235 7.76 -15.27 -2.59
N PRO A 236 7.14 -14.49 -3.51
CA PRO A 236 5.72 -14.66 -3.82
C PRO A 236 5.41 -16.08 -4.29
N GLY A 237 6.28 -16.71 -5.08
CA GLY A 237 6.11 -18.08 -5.57
C GLY A 237 6.08 -19.13 -4.44
N MET A 238 6.68 -18.82 -3.29
CA MET A 238 6.71 -19.70 -2.11
C MET A 238 5.59 -19.42 -1.11
N MET A 239 4.91 -18.26 -1.21
CA MET A 239 3.78 -17.92 -0.36
C MET A 239 2.52 -18.73 -0.73
N PRO A 240 1.65 -19.08 0.24
CA PRO A 240 0.41 -19.83 0.00
C PRO A 240 -0.44 -19.24 -1.14
N ALA A 241 -0.88 -20.10 -2.06
CA ALA A 241 -1.61 -19.70 -3.26
C ALA A 241 -3.07 -19.31 -2.98
N ASP A 242 -3.64 -19.81 -1.89
CA ASP A 242 -5.00 -19.54 -1.41
C ASP A 242 -5.10 -18.24 -0.60
N LYS A 243 -3.99 -17.47 -0.50
CA LYS A 243 -3.91 -16.22 0.26
C LYS A 243 -3.47 -15.05 -0.63
N PRO A 244 -3.98 -13.83 -0.35
CA PRO A 244 -3.50 -12.63 -1.01
C PRO A 244 -2.08 -12.27 -0.55
N ARG A 245 -1.29 -11.73 -1.47
CA ARG A 245 0.11 -11.31 -1.27
C ARG A 245 0.21 -9.79 -1.40
N TYR A 246 0.61 -9.13 -0.33
CA TYR A 246 0.65 -7.66 -0.25
C TYR A 246 2.08 -7.12 -0.21
N LEU A 247 2.50 -6.38 -1.23
CA LEU A 247 3.80 -5.69 -1.22
C LEU A 247 3.66 -4.27 -0.65
N MET A 248 4.26 -4.05 0.52
CA MET A 248 4.08 -2.83 1.30
C MET A 248 4.97 -1.69 0.81
N GLY A 249 4.40 -0.50 0.64
CA GLY A 249 5.12 0.77 0.42
C GLY A 249 5.73 0.97 -0.97
N VAL A 250 5.52 0.03 -1.90
CA VAL A 250 6.05 0.05 -3.27
C VAL A 250 5.07 0.74 -4.21
N GLY A 251 5.56 1.60 -5.10
CA GLY A 251 4.61 2.42 -5.85
C GLY A 251 4.95 2.99 -7.22
N LYS A 252 6.15 2.90 -7.81
CA LYS A 252 6.25 3.41 -9.19
C LYS A 252 5.40 2.52 -10.12
N PRO A 253 4.82 3.05 -11.21
CA PRO A 253 4.08 2.24 -12.18
C PRO A 253 4.85 0.99 -12.63
N GLU A 254 6.16 1.12 -12.88
CA GLU A 254 7.03 0.00 -13.24
C GLU A 254 7.18 -1.00 -12.10
N ASP A 255 7.25 -0.53 -10.84
CA ASP A 255 7.33 -1.42 -9.67
C ASP A 255 6.05 -2.25 -9.50
N LEU A 256 4.89 -1.66 -9.79
CA LEU A 256 3.59 -2.33 -9.74
C LEU A 256 3.52 -3.43 -10.80
N VAL A 257 3.88 -3.12 -12.05
CA VAL A 257 3.93 -4.10 -13.15
C VAL A 257 4.87 -5.25 -12.79
N GLU A 258 6.08 -4.94 -12.32
CA GLU A 258 7.07 -5.98 -11.98
C GLU A 258 6.67 -6.82 -10.77
N GLY A 259 5.99 -6.24 -9.77
CA GLY A 259 5.43 -7.00 -8.65
C GLY A 259 4.30 -7.93 -9.10
N VAL A 260 3.41 -7.47 -9.96
CA VAL A 260 2.29 -8.28 -10.49
C VAL A 260 2.81 -9.45 -11.33
N ARG A 261 3.76 -9.21 -12.24
CA ARG A 261 4.41 -10.27 -13.04
C ARG A 261 5.07 -11.34 -12.18
N ARG A 262 5.39 -11.03 -10.92
CA ARG A 262 5.99 -11.93 -9.92
C ARG A 262 4.97 -12.49 -8.93
N GLY A 263 3.68 -12.19 -9.09
CA GLY A 263 2.60 -12.80 -8.32
C GLY A 263 2.24 -12.07 -7.04
N VAL A 264 2.48 -10.75 -6.96
CA VAL A 264 1.92 -9.87 -5.92
C VAL A 264 0.50 -9.43 -6.27
N ASP A 265 -0.40 -9.40 -5.29
CA ASP A 265 -1.83 -9.12 -5.46
C ASP A 265 -2.23 -7.71 -4.98
N MET A 266 -1.50 -7.11 -4.04
CA MET A 266 -1.88 -5.83 -3.44
C MET A 266 -0.68 -4.91 -3.26
N PHE A 267 -0.92 -3.60 -3.39
CA PHE A 267 0.10 -2.55 -3.26
C PHE A 267 -0.48 -1.31 -2.58
N ASP A 268 0.38 -0.55 -1.92
CA ASP A 268 0.07 0.78 -1.42
C ASP A 268 1.27 1.71 -1.66
N CYS A 269 1.00 2.98 -1.91
CA CYS A 269 2.05 3.98 -1.86
C CYS A 269 1.49 5.39 -1.72
N VAL A 270 2.19 6.26 -0.98
CA VAL A 270 1.89 7.69 -0.94
C VAL A 270 2.32 8.42 -2.22
N MET A 271 3.09 7.77 -3.09
CA MET A 271 3.70 8.39 -4.27
C MET A 271 2.70 9.11 -5.19
N PRO A 272 1.58 8.52 -5.66
CA PRO A 272 0.65 9.21 -6.55
C PRO A 272 0.11 10.51 -5.96
N THR A 273 -0.31 10.51 -4.69
CA THR A 273 -0.86 11.72 -4.06
C THR A 273 0.23 12.72 -3.70
N ARG A 274 1.39 12.28 -3.18
CA ARG A 274 2.51 13.17 -2.82
C ARG A 274 3.11 13.84 -4.04
N ASN A 275 3.32 13.09 -5.12
CA ASN A 275 3.89 13.60 -6.35
C ASN A 275 2.95 14.57 -7.06
N ALA A 276 1.64 14.29 -7.06
CA ALA A 276 0.63 15.19 -7.61
C ALA A 276 0.70 16.60 -7.00
N ARG A 277 0.78 16.68 -5.66
CA ARG A 277 0.91 17.95 -4.93
C ARG A 277 2.27 18.64 -5.14
N ASN A 278 3.27 17.89 -5.57
CA ASN A 278 4.60 18.39 -5.90
C ASN A 278 4.80 18.58 -7.41
N GLY A 279 3.71 18.59 -8.20
CA GLY A 279 3.74 18.87 -9.64
C GLY A 279 4.32 17.76 -10.53
N HIS A 280 4.34 16.51 -10.05
CA HIS A 280 4.79 15.33 -10.80
C HIS A 280 3.60 14.42 -11.08
N LEU A 281 3.25 14.29 -12.35
CA LEU A 281 2.00 13.66 -12.82
C LEU A 281 2.32 12.43 -13.67
N PHE A 282 1.75 11.30 -13.32
CA PHE A 282 1.97 10.05 -14.04
C PHE A 282 1.07 10.00 -15.27
N ILE A 283 1.66 9.74 -16.43
CA ILE A 283 0.97 9.60 -17.71
C ILE A 283 1.45 8.33 -18.40
N ASP A 284 0.76 7.92 -19.46
CA ASP A 284 1.06 6.69 -20.20
C ASP A 284 2.50 6.59 -20.71
N THR A 285 3.15 7.73 -20.98
CA THR A 285 4.52 7.81 -21.51
C THR A 285 5.58 8.13 -20.44
N GLY A 286 5.21 8.24 -19.17
CA GLY A 286 6.14 8.48 -18.06
C GLY A 286 5.64 9.49 -17.04
N VAL A 287 6.50 10.46 -16.68
CA VAL A 287 6.17 11.47 -15.67
C VAL A 287 6.22 12.87 -16.28
N LEU A 288 5.07 13.54 -16.30
CA LEU A 288 4.93 14.94 -16.66
C LEU A 288 5.24 15.84 -15.45
N LYS A 289 6.05 16.87 -15.67
CA LYS A 289 6.39 17.87 -14.64
C LYS A 289 5.63 19.17 -14.93
N ILE A 290 4.48 19.36 -14.27
CA ILE A 290 3.54 20.44 -14.63
C ILE A 290 4.14 21.85 -14.43
N ARG A 291 5.16 21.97 -13.59
CA ARG A 291 5.92 23.22 -13.35
C ARG A 291 6.78 23.69 -14.52
N ASN A 292 7.05 22.82 -15.49
CA ASN A 292 7.88 23.18 -16.64
C ASN A 292 7.20 24.30 -17.45
N ALA A 293 7.98 25.31 -17.85
CA ALA A 293 7.48 26.50 -18.54
C ALA A 293 6.81 26.20 -19.89
N PHE A 294 7.17 25.09 -20.54
CA PHE A 294 6.55 24.63 -21.78
C PHE A 294 5.02 24.44 -21.65
N HIS A 295 4.53 24.05 -20.47
CA HIS A 295 3.09 23.83 -20.26
C HIS A 295 2.27 25.11 -20.18
N ARG A 296 2.90 26.30 -20.13
CA ARG A 296 2.22 27.59 -19.93
C ARG A 296 1.12 27.89 -20.96
N HIS A 297 1.30 27.42 -22.19
CA HIS A 297 0.38 27.64 -23.31
C HIS A 297 -0.14 26.32 -23.91
N ASP A 298 0.07 25.21 -23.21
CA ASP A 298 -0.33 23.87 -23.64
C ASP A 298 -1.81 23.64 -23.30
N ASP A 299 -2.67 23.68 -24.32
CA ASP A 299 -4.11 23.49 -24.20
C ASP A 299 -4.53 22.00 -24.13
N SER A 300 -3.57 21.08 -24.31
CA SER A 300 -3.82 19.65 -24.20
C SER A 300 -4.09 19.20 -22.75
N PRO A 301 -4.82 18.09 -22.54
CA PRO A 301 -4.99 17.50 -21.22
C PRO A 301 -3.67 16.90 -20.70
N LEU A 302 -3.63 16.50 -19.42
CA LEU A 302 -2.45 15.81 -18.87
C LEU A 302 -2.09 14.56 -19.68
N ASP A 303 -3.09 13.73 -19.95
CA ASP A 303 -2.96 12.50 -20.73
C ASP A 303 -4.21 12.34 -21.61
N PRO A 304 -4.07 12.26 -22.95
CA PRO A 304 -5.19 12.14 -23.86
C PRO A 304 -5.97 10.81 -23.76
N THR A 305 -5.40 9.77 -23.15
CA THR A 305 -6.08 8.48 -22.97
C THR A 305 -6.78 8.36 -21.60
N CYS A 306 -6.60 9.34 -20.72
CA CYS A 306 -7.15 9.32 -19.37
C CYS A 306 -8.57 9.92 -19.34
N ASP A 307 -9.48 9.18 -18.72
CA ASP A 307 -10.90 9.51 -18.59
C ASP A 307 -11.24 10.22 -17.27
N CYS A 308 -10.24 10.62 -16.48
CA CYS A 308 -10.49 11.30 -15.21
C CYS A 308 -11.09 12.69 -15.40
N TYR A 309 -11.78 13.19 -14.36
CA TYR A 309 -12.35 14.54 -14.33
C TYR A 309 -11.32 15.62 -14.73
N THR A 310 -10.07 15.49 -14.28
CA THR A 310 -9.01 16.46 -14.60
C THR A 310 -8.72 16.52 -16.10
N CYS A 311 -8.49 15.38 -16.75
CA CYS A 311 -8.14 15.30 -18.17
C CYS A 311 -9.31 15.66 -19.09
N GLN A 312 -10.54 15.41 -18.66
CA GLN A 312 -11.72 15.74 -19.47
C GLN A 312 -12.06 17.23 -19.47
N ASN A 313 -11.62 18.00 -18.46
CA ASN A 313 -12.13 19.35 -18.22
C ASN A 313 -11.04 20.43 -18.19
N PHE A 314 -9.77 20.10 -17.97
CA PHE A 314 -8.72 21.08 -17.77
C PHE A 314 -7.47 20.83 -18.64
N SER A 315 -6.90 21.92 -19.14
CA SER A 315 -5.64 21.90 -19.87
C SER A 315 -4.43 21.91 -18.95
N ARG A 316 -3.28 21.49 -19.47
CA ARG A 316 -1.97 21.64 -18.82
C ARG A 316 -1.65 23.10 -18.49
N ALA A 317 -2.03 24.05 -19.35
CA ALA A 317 -1.85 25.47 -19.10
C ALA A 317 -2.57 25.94 -17.82
N TYR A 318 -3.82 25.50 -17.63
CA TYR A 318 -4.57 25.84 -16.43
C TYR A 318 -3.96 25.21 -15.17
N LEU A 319 -3.58 23.92 -15.24
CA LEU A 319 -2.97 23.22 -14.12
C LEU A 319 -1.59 23.79 -13.74
N HIS A 320 -0.79 24.18 -14.74
CA HIS A 320 0.48 24.90 -14.55
C HIS A 320 0.26 26.23 -13.84
N HIS A 321 -0.78 26.98 -14.24
CA HIS A 321 -1.14 28.23 -13.60
C HIS A 321 -1.55 28.03 -12.13
N LEU A 322 -2.44 27.07 -11.83
CA LEU A 322 -2.86 26.78 -10.46
C LEU A 322 -1.68 26.38 -9.55
N ASP A 323 -0.79 25.51 -10.02
CA ASP A 323 0.40 25.13 -9.25
C ASP A 323 1.33 26.33 -9.00
N LYS A 324 1.54 27.18 -10.01
CA LYS A 324 2.37 28.40 -9.87
C LYS A 324 1.77 29.41 -8.87
N CYS A 325 0.44 29.47 -8.79
CA CYS A 325 -0.28 30.31 -7.84
C CYS A 325 -0.40 29.70 -6.43
N GLY A 326 -0.02 28.42 -6.25
CA GLY A 326 -0.17 27.73 -4.97
C GLY A 326 -1.63 27.39 -4.62
N GLU A 327 -2.51 27.33 -5.63
CA GLU A 327 -3.93 27.07 -5.43
C GLU A 327 -4.20 25.61 -5.04
N MET A 328 -4.98 25.40 -3.98
CA MET A 328 -5.33 24.06 -3.49
C MET A 328 -5.96 23.19 -4.58
N LEU A 329 -6.78 23.80 -5.44
CA LEU A 329 -7.45 23.11 -6.55
C LEU A 329 -6.47 22.42 -7.49
N GLY A 330 -5.29 23.01 -7.74
CA GLY A 330 -4.28 22.39 -8.61
C GLY A 330 -3.79 21.05 -8.04
N SER A 331 -3.52 21.02 -6.72
CA SER A 331 -3.15 19.80 -6.01
C SER A 331 -4.26 18.75 -6.01
N MET A 332 -5.52 19.16 -5.88
CA MET A 332 -6.68 18.26 -5.90
C MET A 332 -6.85 17.62 -7.27
N LEU A 333 -6.91 18.43 -8.34
CA LEU A 333 -7.06 17.95 -9.72
C LEU A 333 -5.90 17.02 -10.13
N ASN A 334 -4.67 17.38 -9.78
CA ASN A 334 -3.51 16.53 -10.04
C ASN A 334 -3.57 15.20 -9.29
N THR A 335 -4.16 15.18 -8.08
CA THR A 335 -4.30 13.97 -7.28
C THR A 335 -5.35 13.03 -7.85
N ILE A 336 -6.49 13.57 -8.33
CA ILE A 336 -7.51 12.81 -9.06
C ILE A 336 -6.87 12.08 -10.24
N HIS A 337 -6.09 12.80 -11.05
CA HIS A 337 -5.40 12.22 -12.21
C HIS A 337 -4.43 11.10 -11.84
N ASN A 338 -3.51 11.35 -10.89
CA ASN A 338 -2.51 10.34 -10.52
C ASN A 338 -3.14 9.08 -9.93
N LEU A 339 -4.19 9.21 -9.13
CA LEU A 339 -4.89 8.04 -8.58
C LEU A 339 -5.63 7.28 -9.70
N ARG A 340 -6.32 7.98 -10.62
CA ARG A 340 -6.96 7.33 -11.77
C ARG A 340 -5.94 6.58 -12.63
N HIS A 341 -4.77 7.15 -12.89
CA HIS A 341 -3.69 6.48 -13.64
C HIS A 341 -3.31 5.13 -13.02
N TYR A 342 -3.18 5.07 -11.69
CA TYR A 342 -2.83 3.84 -10.98
C TYR A 342 -3.98 2.81 -11.04
N GLN A 343 -5.23 3.26 -10.88
CA GLN A 343 -6.38 2.37 -10.96
C GLN A 343 -6.59 1.82 -12.38
N VAL A 344 -6.36 2.62 -13.43
CA VAL A 344 -6.38 2.16 -14.83
C VAL A 344 -5.27 1.14 -15.10
N LEU A 345 -4.06 1.37 -14.58
CA LEU A 345 -2.96 0.42 -14.69
C LEU A 345 -3.32 -0.93 -14.05
N MET A 346 -3.87 -0.91 -12.82
CA MET A 346 -4.32 -2.13 -12.14
C MET A 346 -5.44 -2.83 -12.92
N ALA A 347 -6.41 -2.07 -13.45
CA ALA A 347 -7.48 -2.64 -14.27
C ALA A 347 -6.96 -3.29 -15.56
N GLY A 348 -6.00 -2.65 -16.24
CA GLY A 348 -5.36 -3.21 -17.43
C GLY A 348 -4.59 -4.50 -17.14
N LEU A 349 -3.85 -4.55 -16.02
CA LEU A 349 -3.17 -5.78 -15.57
C LEU A 349 -4.17 -6.89 -15.27
N ARG A 350 -5.28 -6.58 -14.59
CA ARG A 350 -6.36 -7.54 -14.31
C ARG A 350 -6.94 -8.14 -15.58
N GLU A 351 -7.24 -7.30 -16.57
CA GLU A 351 -7.79 -7.75 -17.85
C GLU A 351 -6.77 -8.61 -18.62
N ALA A 352 -5.51 -8.18 -18.68
CA ALA A 352 -4.46 -8.92 -19.38
C ALA A 352 -4.22 -10.30 -18.77
N ILE A 353 -4.23 -10.43 -17.44
CA ILE A 353 -4.13 -11.74 -16.76
C ILE A 353 -5.35 -12.61 -17.07
N GLN A 354 -6.56 -12.03 -17.03
CA GLN A 354 -7.80 -12.76 -17.31
C GLN A 354 -7.84 -13.31 -18.74
N GLN A 355 -7.26 -12.59 -19.70
CA GLN A 355 -7.20 -12.95 -21.12
C GLN A 355 -5.98 -13.79 -21.51
N GLY A 356 -5.00 -13.97 -20.61
CA GLY A 356 -3.72 -14.62 -20.94
C GLY A 356 -2.84 -13.80 -21.90
N THR A 357 -2.90 -12.48 -21.81
CA THR A 357 -2.19 -11.51 -22.67
C THR A 357 -1.23 -10.60 -21.89
N LEU A 358 -0.82 -11.00 -20.67
CA LEU A 358 0.02 -10.17 -19.80
C LEU A 358 1.34 -9.76 -20.45
N ALA A 359 2.00 -10.68 -21.17
CA ALA A 359 3.27 -10.38 -21.85
C ALA A 359 3.12 -9.20 -22.83
N ALA A 360 2.08 -9.23 -23.68
CA ALA A 360 1.80 -8.16 -24.64
C ALA A 360 1.45 -6.83 -23.94
N PHE A 361 0.71 -6.88 -22.82
CA PHE A 361 0.42 -5.71 -22.01
C PHE A 361 1.69 -5.06 -21.47
N VAL A 362 2.61 -5.87 -20.94
CA VAL A 362 3.90 -5.41 -20.39
C VAL A 362 4.78 -4.80 -21.47
N ASP A 363 4.89 -5.46 -22.64
CA ASP A 363 5.64 -4.94 -23.78
C ASP A 363 5.12 -3.58 -24.21
N ALA A 364 3.79 -3.42 -24.33
CA ALA A 364 3.16 -2.16 -24.67
C ALA A 364 3.38 -1.08 -23.60
N PHE A 365 3.30 -1.44 -22.31
CA PHE A 365 3.51 -0.53 -21.19
C PHE A 365 4.92 0.08 -21.20
N TYR A 366 5.96 -0.75 -21.43
CA TYR A 366 7.35 -0.30 -21.50
C TYR A 366 7.67 0.43 -22.81
N ALA A 367 7.12 -0.03 -23.94
CA ALA A 367 7.28 0.62 -25.24
C ALA A 367 6.75 2.07 -25.23
N LYS A 368 5.57 2.32 -24.63
CA LYS A 368 5.03 3.69 -24.47
C LYS A 368 5.97 4.63 -23.71
N ARG A 369 6.81 4.09 -22.82
CA ARG A 369 7.78 4.84 -22.00
C ARG A 369 9.17 4.92 -22.63
N GLY A 370 9.39 4.29 -23.77
CA GLY A 370 10.72 4.20 -24.41
C GLY A 370 11.73 3.43 -23.56
N LEU A 371 11.26 2.47 -22.75
CA LEU A 371 12.09 1.68 -21.86
C LEU A 371 12.13 0.21 -22.33
N PRO A 372 13.24 -0.52 -22.09
CA PRO A 372 13.26 -1.96 -22.32
C PRO A 372 12.44 -2.69 -21.26
N VAL A 373 11.84 -3.81 -21.65
CA VAL A 373 11.15 -4.71 -20.72
C VAL A 373 12.21 -5.41 -19.85
N PRO A 374 12.14 -5.31 -18.52
CA PRO A 374 13.04 -6.04 -17.64
C PRO A 374 12.85 -7.56 -17.79
N PRO A 375 13.94 -8.34 -17.70
CA PRO A 375 13.84 -9.79 -17.72
C PRO A 375 12.95 -10.29 -16.56
N LEU A 376 12.25 -11.39 -16.84
CA LEU A 376 11.45 -12.11 -15.87
C LEU A 376 11.97 -13.55 -15.85
N ASP A 377 12.66 -13.89 -14.76
CA ASP A 377 13.26 -15.21 -14.54
C ASP A 377 12.25 -16.23 -13.98
#